data_AF-A0A2V5PRA9-F1
#
_entry.id   AF-A0A2V5PRA9-F1
#
_cell.length_a   1.000
_cell.length_b   1.000
_cell.length_c   1.000
_cell.angle_alpha   90.00
_cell.angle_beta   90.00
_cell.angle_gamma   90.00
#
_symmetry.space_group_name_H-M   'P 1'
#
loop_
_entity.id
_entity.type
_entity.pdbx_description
1 polymer ?
#
loop_
_entity_poly.entity_id
_entity_poly.type
_entity_poly.pdbx_seq_one_letter_code
_entity_poly.pdbx_strand_id
1 'polypeptide(L)'
;MKNNSTLIFLGLLAFIGPVSCGHAASEQKASYGTRVKYRVGKKIEFPDFTVEYVGERRQSTPAYPRGFLYYDFKVSRGKSEKVISWTTGTGIIDPTDFEFDGKRYHLELRRSEKLGKLNDNELVIWQGSFRSR
;
A
#
# COMPACT_ATOMS: atom_id res chain seq x y z
N MET A 1 -46.36 27.91 59.92
CA MET A 1 -44.95 27.94 60.34
C MET A 1 -44.20 26.82 59.61
N LYS A 2 -43.02 27.15 59.09
CA LYS A 2 -41.95 26.28 58.55
C LYS A 2 -42.28 25.40 57.33
N ASN A 3 -42.15 25.90 56.09
CA ASN A 3 -40.97 25.77 55.20
C ASN A 3 -40.00 24.61 55.47
N ASN A 4 -39.71 23.84 54.41
CA ASN A 4 -38.43 23.19 54.13
C ASN A 4 -38.33 22.85 52.64
N SER A 5 -37.44 23.57 51.98
CA SER A 5 -37.00 23.37 50.60
C SER A 5 -36.20 22.08 50.45
N THR A 6 -36.35 21.38 49.33
CA THR A 6 -35.33 20.44 48.85
C THR A 6 -35.27 20.53 47.32
N LEU A 7 -34.21 21.17 46.84
CA LEU A 7 -33.80 21.19 45.44
C LEU A 7 -33.06 19.87 45.15
N ILE A 8 -33.51 19.11 44.16
CA ILE A 8 -32.72 18.00 43.59
C ILE A 8 -32.37 18.37 42.16
N PHE A 9 -31.09 18.64 41.94
CA PHE A 9 -30.48 18.85 40.62
C PHE A 9 -30.51 17.52 39.84
N LEU A 10 -31.24 17.50 38.72
CA LEU A 10 -31.18 16.39 37.76
C LEU A 10 -29.95 16.63 36.85
N GLY A 11 -28.83 15.98 37.18
CA GLY A 11 -27.59 16.04 36.40
C GLY A 11 -27.71 15.30 35.08
N LEU A 12 -27.63 16.03 33.97
CA LEU A 12 -27.55 15.47 32.62
C LEU A 12 -26.10 15.02 32.33
N LEU A 13 -25.82 13.72 32.50
CA LEU A 13 -24.57 13.11 32.04
C LEU A 13 -24.63 12.89 30.53
N ALA A 14 -24.19 13.89 29.76
CA ALA A 14 -23.87 13.71 28.35
C ALA A 14 -22.53 12.97 28.24
N PHE A 15 -22.58 11.66 27.96
CA PHE A 15 -21.41 10.90 27.51
C PHE A 15 -21.05 11.37 26.10
N ILE A 16 -20.19 12.37 26.01
CA ILE A 16 -19.45 12.68 24.78
C ILE A 16 -18.40 11.58 24.64
N GLY A 17 -18.80 10.47 24.02
CA GLY A 17 -17.85 9.45 23.60
C GLY A 17 -16.80 10.08 22.67
N PRO A 18 -15.54 9.62 22.70
CA PRO A 18 -14.54 10.12 21.77
C PRO A 18 -15.03 9.80 20.36
N VAL A 19 -15.35 10.85 19.60
CA VAL A 19 -15.49 10.77 18.16
C VAL A 19 -14.12 10.34 17.66
N SER A 20 -13.94 9.05 17.40
CA SER A 20 -12.78 8.56 16.68
C SER A 20 -12.88 9.16 15.29
N CYS A 21 -12.31 10.35 15.14
CA CYS A 21 -12.04 10.97 13.87
C CYS A 21 -11.04 10.04 13.21
N GLY A 22 -11.56 9.09 12.43
CA GLY A 22 -10.77 8.24 11.57
C GLY A 22 -9.91 9.18 10.74
N HIS A 23 -8.62 9.26 11.08
CA HIS A 23 -7.65 9.88 10.20
C HIS A 23 -7.79 9.13 8.89
N ALA A 24 -8.46 9.74 7.91
CA ALA A 24 -8.39 9.30 6.53
C ALA A 24 -6.89 9.18 6.25
N ALA A 25 -6.42 7.94 6.11
CA ALA A 25 -5.00 7.68 5.92
C ALA A 25 -4.57 8.54 4.74
N SER A 26 -3.72 9.54 5.00
CA SER A 26 -3.29 10.50 3.97
C SER A 26 -2.74 9.70 2.78
N GLU A 27 -3.48 9.71 1.69
CA GLU A 27 -3.15 8.97 0.48
C GLU A 27 -1.91 9.64 -0.13
N GLN A 28 -0.83 8.87 -0.29
CA GLN A 28 0.44 9.40 -0.77
C GLN A 28 0.40 9.48 -2.30
N LYS A 29 0.43 10.69 -2.85
CA LYS A 29 0.53 10.88 -4.31
C LYS A 29 1.95 10.61 -4.80
N ALA A 30 2.07 9.96 -5.95
CA ALA A 30 3.34 9.63 -6.59
C ALA A 30 3.28 9.79 -8.11
N SER A 31 4.42 10.17 -8.69
CA SER A 31 4.61 10.18 -10.14
C SER A 31 5.41 8.94 -10.56
N TYR A 32 5.23 8.52 -11.81
CA TYR A 32 6.07 7.46 -12.39
C TYR A 32 7.55 7.84 -12.37
N GLY A 33 8.41 6.85 -12.15
CA GLY A 33 9.86 7.04 -12.11
C GLY A 33 10.39 7.76 -10.88
N THR A 34 9.60 7.85 -9.80
CA THR A 34 10.02 8.42 -8.52
C THR A 34 10.16 7.35 -7.45
N ARG A 35 11.04 7.58 -6.46
CA ARG A 35 11.16 6.69 -5.29
C ARG A 35 10.00 6.95 -4.34
N VAL A 36 9.26 5.90 -4.01
CA VAL A 36 8.05 6.00 -3.19
C VAL A 36 8.15 5.02 -2.03
N LYS A 37 7.97 5.51 -0.80
CA LYS A 37 7.90 4.64 0.38
C LYS A 37 6.55 3.94 0.45
N TYR A 38 6.56 2.62 0.63
CA TYR A 38 5.36 1.81 0.87
C TYR A 38 5.36 1.23 2.28
N ARG A 39 4.15 0.92 2.77
CA ARG A 39 3.89 0.24 4.05
C ARG A 39 2.60 -0.55 3.91
N VAL A 40 2.44 -1.60 4.72
CA VAL A 40 1.23 -2.45 4.70
C VAL A 40 -0.01 -1.59 4.89
N GLY A 41 -1.00 -1.77 4.04
CA GLY A 41 -2.28 -1.05 4.09
C GLY A 41 -2.22 0.43 3.67
N LYS A 42 -1.04 0.97 3.38
CA LYS A 42 -0.91 2.37 2.92
C LYS A 42 -1.12 2.44 1.41
N LYS A 43 -2.11 3.25 1.02
CA LYS A 43 -2.39 3.58 -0.37
C LYS A 43 -1.44 4.65 -0.92
N ILE A 44 -1.00 4.40 -2.15
CA ILE A 44 -0.18 5.30 -2.95
C ILE A 44 -0.94 5.58 -4.25
N GLU A 45 -1.29 6.83 -4.50
CA GLU A 45 -1.98 7.25 -5.72
C GLU A 45 -0.97 7.54 -6.83
N PHE A 46 -1.04 6.76 -7.90
CA PHE A 46 -0.43 7.08 -9.19
C PHE A 46 -1.50 7.66 -10.13
N PRO A 47 -1.11 8.35 -11.21
CA PRO A 47 -2.06 8.94 -12.15
C PRO A 47 -3.12 7.97 -12.70
N ASP A 48 -2.74 6.71 -12.95
CA ASP A 48 -3.64 5.72 -13.55
C ASP A 48 -4.28 4.74 -12.55
N PHE A 49 -3.76 4.61 -11.32
CA PHE A 49 -4.25 3.65 -10.32
C PHE A 49 -3.72 3.93 -8.92
N THR A 50 -4.34 3.32 -7.91
CA THR A 50 -3.82 3.27 -6.54
C THR A 50 -3.08 1.95 -6.31
N VAL A 51 -1.89 2.02 -5.71
CA VAL A 51 -1.11 0.88 -5.24
C VAL A 51 -1.23 0.77 -3.74
N GLU A 52 -1.39 -0.45 -3.24
CA GLU A 52 -1.37 -0.78 -1.82
C GLU A 52 -0.46 -1.99 -1.61
N TYR A 53 0.49 -1.90 -0.68
CA TYR A 53 1.25 -3.07 -0.26
C TYR A 53 0.38 -3.94 0.67
N VAL A 54 0.13 -5.17 0.25
CA VAL A 54 -0.74 -6.12 0.96
C VAL A 54 0.06 -6.90 2.00
N GLY A 55 1.31 -7.25 1.67
CA GLY A 55 2.18 -7.99 2.56
C GLY A 55 3.08 -8.96 1.82
N GLU A 56 3.60 -9.93 2.57
CA GLU A 56 4.52 -10.94 2.07
C GLU A 56 3.89 -12.32 2.11
N ARG A 57 4.19 -13.15 1.13
CA ARG A 57 3.83 -14.58 1.15
C ARG A 57 5.01 -15.43 0.72
N ARG A 58 5.16 -16.60 1.36
CA ARG A 58 6.13 -17.61 0.94
C ARG A 58 5.43 -18.65 0.09
N GLN A 59 5.98 -18.97 -1.09
CA GLN A 59 5.45 -20.01 -1.95
C GLN A 59 6.56 -20.99 -2.33
N SER A 60 6.36 -22.26 -1.97
CA SER A 60 7.24 -23.38 -2.31
C SER A 60 6.74 -24.16 -3.51
N THR A 61 7.67 -24.75 -4.25
CA THR A 61 7.39 -25.75 -5.29
C THR A 61 8.23 -27.00 -5.01
N PRO A 62 7.92 -28.16 -5.61
CA PRO A 62 8.75 -29.35 -5.45
C PRO A 62 10.22 -29.11 -5.85
N ALA A 63 10.46 -28.29 -6.89
CA ALA A 63 11.81 -27.92 -7.32
C ALA A 63 12.50 -26.93 -6.35
N TYR A 64 11.72 -26.13 -5.60
CA TYR A 64 12.22 -25.15 -4.64
C TYR A 64 11.47 -25.30 -3.30
N PRO A 65 11.82 -26.32 -2.48
CA PRO A 65 11.08 -26.64 -1.25
C PRO A 65 11.19 -25.53 -0.19
N ARG A 66 12.27 -24.74 -0.21
CA ARG A 66 12.41 -23.54 0.65
C ARG A 66 11.49 -22.39 0.24
N GLY A 67 10.99 -22.44 -0.99
CA GLY A 67 10.14 -21.44 -1.61
C GLY A 67 10.78 -20.07 -1.80
N PHE A 68 10.00 -19.19 -2.41
CA PHE A 68 10.35 -17.80 -2.63
C PHE A 68 9.46 -16.89 -1.79
N LEU A 69 10.03 -15.77 -1.34
CA LEU A 69 9.28 -14.69 -0.71
C LEU A 69 8.75 -13.77 -1.82
N TYR A 70 7.45 -13.60 -1.84
CA TYR A 70 6.75 -12.68 -2.74
C TYR A 70 6.24 -11.48 -1.93
N TYR A 71 6.39 -10.30 -2.51
CA TYR A 71 5.88 -9.04 -2.03
C TYR A 71 4.66 -8.69 -2.87
N ASP A 72 3.48 -8.68 -2.26
CA ASP A 72 2.22 -8.52 -2.96
C ASP A 72 1.71 -7.08 -2.88
N PHE A 73 1.37 -6.53 -4.04
CA PHE A 73 0.80 -5.19 -4.19
C PHE A 73 -0.53 -5.29 -4.90
N LYS A 74 -1.56 -4.67 -4.35
CA LYS A 74 -2.85 -4.49 -5.01
C LYS A 74 -2.81 -3.19 -5.81
N VAL A 75 -3.08 -3.28 -7.11
CA VAL A 75 -3.40 -2.12 -7.95
C VAL A 75 -4.90 -2.03 -8.14
N SER A 76 -5.46 -0.83 -8.03
CA SER A 76 -6.90 -0.62 -8.11
C SER A 76 -7.28 0.72 -8.72
N ARG A 77 -8.43 0.74 -9.42
CA ARG A 77 -9.07 1.95 -9.94
C ARG A 77 -10.57 1.69 -10.06
N GLY A 78 -11.38 2.39 -9.26
CA GLY A 78 -12.82 2.16 -9.22
C GLY A 78 -13.15 0.72 -8.81
N LYS A 79 -13.82 -0.03 -9.70
CA LYS A 79 -14.15 -1.45 -9.47
C LYS A 79 -13.09 -2.43 -9.99
N SER A 80 -12.07 -1.93 -10.68
CA SER A 80 -10.99 -2.77 -11.23
C SER A 80 -9.90 -2.94 -10.20
N GLU A 81 -9.50 -4.19 -9.95
CA GLU A 81 -8.39 -4.52 -9.05
C GLU A 81 -7.57 -5.70 -9.57
N LYS A 82 -6.29 -5.74 -9.19
CA LYS A 82 -5.36 -6.82 -9.52
C LYS A 82 -4.25 -6.88 -8.47
N VAL A 83 -3.76 -8.08 -8.17
CA VAL A 83 -2.56 -8.28 -7.35
C VAL A 83 -1.35 -8.48 -8.27
N ILE A 84 -0.25 -7.82 -7.93
CA ILE A 84 1.06 -7.92 -8.56
C ILE A 84 2.01 -8.47 -7.49
N SER A 85 2.72 -9.54 -7.81
CA SER A 85 3.69 -10.15 -6.90
C SER A 85 5.11 -9.94 -7.40
N TRP A 86 5.97 -9.36 -6.58
CA TRP A 86 7.40 -9.21 -6.87
C TRP A 86 8.23 -10.17 -6.03
N THR A 87 9.30 -10.75 -6.58
CA THR A 87 10.22 -11.63 -5.84
C THR A 87 11.66 -11.46 -6.30
N THR A 88 12.63 -11.66 -5.40
CA THR A 88 14.06 -11.77 -5.76
C THR A 88 14.38 -13.08 -6.47
N GLY A 89 13.41 -14.00 -6.58
CA GLY A 89 13.59 -15.30 -7.22
C GLY A 89 14.81 -16.05 -6.68
N THR A 90 15.65 -16.51 -7.59
CA THR A 90 16.92 -17.23 -7.30
C THR A 90 18.11 -16.29 -7.06
N GLY A 91 17.90 -14.98 -7.00
CA GLY A 91 18.94 -13.97 -6.73
C GLY A 91 19.07 -12.89 -7.81
N ILE A 92 18.35 -13.01 -8.93
CA ILE A 92 18.26 -11.94 -9.94
C ILE A 92 17.14 -10.98 -9.53
N ILE A 93 17.48 -9.70 -9.37
CA ILE A 93 16.57 -8.62 -8.98
C ILE A 93 16.15 -7.88 -10.24
N ASP A 94 15.02 -8.31 -10.82
CA ASP A 94 14.44 -7.72 -12.03
C ASP A 94 13.12 -7.00 -11.72
N PRO A 95 12.69 -6.07 -12.59
CA PRO A 95 11.36 -5.51 -12.53
C PRO A 95 10.27 -6.60 -12.68
N THR A 96 9.11 -6.37 -12.07
CA THR A 96 7.90 -7.14 -12.37
C THR A 96 7.02 -6.36 -13.32
N ASP A 97 6.84 -6.91 -14.51
CA ASP A 97 5.97 -6.33 -15.54
C ASP A 97 4.50 -6.60 -15.22
N PHE A 98 3.66 -5.61 -15.43
CA PHE A 98 2.22 -5.79 -15.33
C PHE A 98 1.45 -4.88 -16.28
N GLU A 99 0.29 -5.39 -16.71
CA GLU A 99 -0.72 -4.60 -17.40
C GLU A 99 -1.86 -4.25 -16.43
N PHE A 100 -2.34 -3.01 -16.53
CA PHE A 100 -3.53 -2.52 -15.85
C PHE A 100 -4.22 -1.49 -16.76
N ASP A 101 -5.53 -1.64 -16.99
CA ASP A 101 -6.33 -0.73 -17.84
C ASP A 101 -5.74 -0.54 -19.25
N GLY A 102 -5.26 -1.63 -19.87
CA GLY A 102 -4.67 -1.64 -21.22
C GLY A 102 -3.29 -0.98 -21.35
N LYS A 103 -2.69 -0.55 -20.24
CA LYS A 103 -1.36 0.07 -20.19
C LYS A 103 -0.35 -0.84 -19.49
N ARG A 104 0.90 -0.81 -19.96
CA ARG A 104 2.01 -1.58 -19.41
C ARG A 104 2.84 -0.75 -18.43
N TYR A 105 3.27 -1.41 -17.36
CA TYR A 105 4.03 -0.83 -16.27
C TYR A 105 5.08 -1.81 -15.76
N HIS A 106 6.08 -1.28 -15.06
CA HIS A 106 7.12 -2.04 -14.39
C HIS A 106 7.19 -1.67 -12.92
N LEU A 107 7.12 -2.65 -12.02
CA LEU A 107 7.35 -2.50 -10.59
C LEU A 107 8.79 -2.89 -10.25
N GLU A 108 9.54 -1.97 -9.69
CA GLU A 108 10.90 -2.21 -9.20
C GLU A 108 10.96 -2.12 -7.67
N LEU A 109 11.61 -3.11 -7.05
CA LEU A 109 11.94 -3.15 -5.62
C LEU A 109 13.43 -3.45 -5.44
N ARG A 110 14.02 -2.97 -4.33
CA ARG A 110 15.43 -3.17 -3.92
C ARG A 110 16.47 -2.54 -4.84
N ARG A 111 16.25 -2.56 -6.15
CA ARG A 111 17.08 -1.90 -7.16
C ARG A 111 16.18 -1.41 -8.29
N SER A 112 16.46 -0.21 -8.75
CA SER A 112 15.92 0.38 -9.96
C SER A 112 17.02 0.40 -11.02
N GLU A 113 16.67 0.07 -12.28
CA GLU A 113 17.62 0.16 -13.39
C GLU A 113 18.17 1.59 -13.55
N LYS A 114 17.29 2.59 -13.39
CA LYS A 114 17.62 4.01 -13.58
C LYS A 114 18.05 4.73 -12.29
N LEU A 115 17.51 4.34 -11.14
CA LEU A 115 17.73 5.06 -9.87
C LEU A 115 18.72 4.36 -8.93
N GLY A 116 19.24 3.18 -9.31
CA GLY A 116 20.18 2.42 -8.49
C GLY A 116 19.51 1.74 -7.30
N LYS A 117 20.24 1.60 -6.19
CA LYS A 117 19.74 0.93 -4.98
C LYS A 117 18.52 1.65 -4.42
N LEU A 118 17.50 0.89 -4.05
CA LEU A 118 16.30 1.36 -3.35
C LEU A 118 16.36 0.89 -1.89
N ASN A 119 15.75 1.66 -0.99
CA ASN A 119 15.54 1.18 0.37
C ASN A 119 14.55 0.01 0.40
N ASP A 120 14.60 -0.77 1.48
CA ASP A 120 13.78 -1.97 1.62
C ASP A 120 12.27 -1.72 1.49
N ASN A 121 11.83 -0.54 1.91
CA ASN A 121 10.46 -0.08 1.85
C ASN A 121 10.20 0.95 0.74
N GLU A 122 11.06 0.98 -0.29
CA GLU A 122 10.86 1.83 -1.46
C GLU A 122 10.52 1.01 -2.69
N LEU A 123 9.60 1.56 -3.47
CA LEU A 123 9.25 1.07 -4.79
C LEU A 123 9.40 2.18 -5.83
N VAL A 124 9.54 1.78 -7.08
CA VAL A 124 9.42 2.64 -8.25
C VAL A 124 8.49 1.97 -9.24
N ILE A 125 7.57 2.75 -9.81
CA ILE A 125 6.75 2.30 -10.94
C ILE A 125 7.10 3.14 -12.15
N TRP A 126 7.34 2.46 -13.27
CA TRP A 126 7.51 3.08 -14.58
C TRP A 126 6.33 2.75 -15.48
N GLN A 127 6.03 3.67 -16.39
CA GLN A 127 5.05 3.47 -17.44
C GLN A 127 5.74 3.17 -18.78
N GLY A 128 5.18 2.28 -19.58
CA GLY A 128 5.69 1.89 -20.90
C GLY A 128 6.55 0.62 -20.84
N SER A 129 7.21 0.27 -21.95
CA SER A 129 8.18 -0.83 -22.01
C SER A 129 9.59 -0.29 -21.84
N PHE A 130 10.35 -0.78 -20.86
CA PHE A 130 11.81 -0.65 -20.93
C PHE A 130 12.31 -1.45 -22.12
N ARG A 131 12.96 -0.78 -23.08
CA ARG A 131 13.93 -1.46 -23.93
C ARG A 131 15.15 -1.69 -23.04
N SER A 132 15.33 -2.91 -22.54
CA SER A 132 16.62 -3.32 -21.98
C SER A 132 17.68 -3.00 -23.04
N ARG A 133 18.68 -2.20 -22.68
CA ARG A 133 19.86 -2.01 -23.52
C ARG A 133 20.72 -3.26 -23.50
#